data_AF-A0A8S3IFK1-F1
#
_entry.id   AF-A0A8S3IFK1-F1
#
_cell.length_a   1.000
_cell.length_b   1.000
_cell.length_c   1.000
_cell.angle_alpha   90.00
_cell.angle_beta   90.00
_cell.angle_gamma   90.00
#
_symmetry.space_group_name_H-M   'P 1'
#
loop_
_entity.id
_entity.type
_entity.pdbx_description
1 polymer ?
#
loop_
_entity_poly.entity_id
_entity_poly.type
_entity_poly.pdbx_seq_one_letter_code
_entity_poly.pdbx_strand_id
1 'polypeptide(L)'
;LGAAWYLDRVEIFDPETDQSYLFNCQKWLADDMDDRVICREIPAMDNKALRLAAARGSASGSSLNYGLEMKNIATTYKINVITSNERGSGTDANVYIIIFGENNDT
;
A
#
# COMPACT_ATOMS: atom_id res chain seq x y z
N LEU A 1 0.37 -14.41 -28.41
CA LEU A 1 0.03 -13.25 -27.57
C LEU A 1 -0.88 -13.77 -26.47
N GLY A 2 -0.36 -13.82 -25.23
CA GLY A 2 -1.13 -14.23 -24.05
C GLY A 2 -2.10 -13.12 -23.61
N ALA A 3 -3.01 -13.44 -22.69
CA ALA A 3 -3.88 -12.46 -22.07
C ALA A 3 -3.08 -11.66 -21.03
N ALA A 4 -2.63 -10.46 -21.39
CA ALA A 4 -1.88 -9.58 -20.51
C ALA A 4 -2.57 -8.21 -20.42
N TRP A 5 -2.84 -7.75 -19.20
CA TRP A 5 -3.48 -6.46 -18.96
C TRP A 5 -2.55 -5.55 -18.16
N TYR A 6 -2.11 -4.45 -18.76
CA TYR A 6 -1.45 -3.41 -17.99
C TYR A 6 -2.52 -2.54 -17.33
N LEU A 7 -2.60 -2.58 -16.00
CA LEU A 7 -3.51 -1.74 -15.22
C LEU A 7 -2.73 -0.55 -14.68
N ASP A 8 -3.04 0.67 -15.15
CA ASP A 8 -2.47 1.90 -14.59
C ASP A 8 -3.10 2.19 -13.22
N ARG A 9 -4.41 2.43 -13.18
CA ARG A 9 -5.17 2.70 -11.94
C ARG A 9 -6.66 2.41 -12.09
N VAL A 10 -7.35 2.35 -10.95
CA VAL A 10 -8.83 2.33 -10.88
C VAL A 10 -9.28 3.59 -10.15
N GLU A 11 -10.34 4.22 -10.65
CA GLU A 11 -11.00 5.36 -10.02
C GLU A 11 -12.45 4.97 -9.69
N ILE A 12 -12.87 5.19 -8.45
CA ILE A 12 -14.24 4.91 -7.99
C ILE A 12 -14.85 6.22 -7.52
N PHE A 13 -16.08 6.51 -7.92
CA PHE A 13 -16.86 7.65 -7.43
C PHE A 13 -18.05 7.15 -6.62
N ASP A 14 -18.17 7.65 -5.39
CA ASP A 14 -19.31 7.44 -4.51
C ASP A 14 -20.24 8.67 -4.59
N PRO A 15 -21.41 8.56 -5.23
CA PRO A 15 -22.33 9.68 -5.39
C PRO A 15 -23.06 10.06 -4.09
N GLU A 16 -23.12 9.19 -3.09
CA GLU A 16 -23.78 9.50 -1.81
C GLU A 16 -22.94 10.44 -0.96
N THR A 17 -21.62 10.25 -0.99
CA THR A 17 -20.65 11.04 -0.21
C THR A 17 -19.96 12.15 -1.03
N ASP A 18 -20.18 12.19 -2.35
CA ASP A 18 -19.45 13.02 -3.32
C ASP A 18 -17.92 12.84 -3.23
N GLN A 19 -17.49 11.62 -2.86
CA GLN A 19 -16.10 11.26 -2.74
C GLN A 19 -15.64 10.44 -3.94
N SER A 20 -14.38 10.61 -4.30
CA SER A 20 -13.71 9.71 -5.23
C SER A 20 -12.63 8.95 -4.48
N TYR A 21 -12.33 7.74 -4.90
CA TYR A 21 -11.23 6.90 -4.43
C TYR A 21 -10.36 6.50 -5.60
N LEU A 22 -9.04 6.44 -5.38
CA LEU A 22 -8.08 6.11 -6.43
C LEU A 22 -7.22 4.93 -5.98
N PHE A 23 -7.06 3.95 -6.85
CA PHE A 23 -6.29 2.73 -6.59
C PHE A 23 -5.19 2.63 -7.65
N ASN A 24 -3.96 2.95 -7.29
CA ASN A 24 -2.82 2.90 -8.21
C ASN A 24 -2.26 1.47 -8.33
N CYS A 25 -2.17 0.95 -9.55
CA CYS A 25 -1.64 -0.39 -9.83
C CYS A 25 -0.27 -0.34 -10.53
N GLN A 26 -0.20 0.33 -11.68
CA GLN A 26 0.99 0.50 -12.54
C GLN A 26 1.76 -0.80 -12.82
N LYS A 27 1.05 -1.90 -13.01
CA LYS A 27 1.64 -3.22 -13.18
C LYS A 27 0.86 -4.07 -14.16
N TRP A 28 1.55 -5.04 -14.75
CA TRP A 28 0.92 -6.10 -15.52
C TRP A 28 0.16 -7.06 -14.60
N LEU A 29 -1.07 -7.37 -15.02
CA LEU A 29 -1.88 -8.48 -14.55
C LEU A 29 -1.80 -9.60 -15.59
N ALA A 30 -0.75 -10.41 -15.49
CA ALA A 30 -0.42 -11.45 -16.44
C ALA A 30 0.39 -12.54 -15.73
N ASP A 31 0.43 -13.75 -16.27
CA ASP A 31 1.23 -14.87 -15.76
C ASP A 31 2.67 -14.90 -16.32
N ASP A 32 2.95 -14.09 -17.34
CA ASP A 32 4.22 -14.03 -18.05
C ASP A 32 4.95 -12.67 -17.92
N MET A 33 4.32 -11.65 -17.34
CA MET A 33 4.86 -10.28 -17.18
C MET A 33 4.95 -9.84 -15.72
N ASP A 34 5.85 -8.89 -15.43
CA ASP A 34 6.16 -8.36 -14.09
C ASP A 34 6.35 -9.46 -13.03
N ASP A 35 5.49 -9.49 -12.01
CA ASP A 35 5.53 -10.45 -10.90
C ASP A 35 4.63 -11.67 -11.12
N ARG A 36 4.09 -11.83 -12.34
CA ARG A 36 3.35 -13.01 -12.80
C ARG A 36 2.07 -13.29 -12.01
N VAL A 37 1.38 -12.21 -11.64
CA VAL A 37 0.13 -12.26 -10.89
C VAL A 37 -1.00 -11.67 -11.73
N ILE A 38 -2.15 -12.35 -11.74
CA ILE A 38 -3.37 -11.91 -12.47
C ILE A 38 -4.41 -11.20 -11.59
N CYS A 39 -4.17 -11.10 -10.27
CA CYS A 39 -5.05 -10.44 -9.30
C CYS A 39 -4.27 -9.67 -8.23
N ARG A 40 -4.75 -8.49 -7.81
CA ARG A 40 -4.10 -7.70 -6.75
C ARG A 40 -5.12 -7.08 -5.82
N GLU A 41 -4.76 -7.02 -4.55
CA GLU A 41 -5.39 -6.14 -3.58
C GLU A 41 -4.60 -4.83 -3.55
N ILE A 42 -5.30 -3.70 -3.72
CA ILE A 42 -4.70 -2.37 -3.81
C ILE A 42 -5.39 -1.48 -2.79
N PRO A 43 -4.66 -0.76 -1.92
CA PRO A 43 -5.27 0.17 -0.99
C PRO A 43 -5.85 1.38 -1.72
N ALA A 44 -7.00 1.88 -1.24
CA ALA A 44 -7.53 3.15 -1.68
C ALA A 44 -6.62 4.29 -1.23
N MET A 45 -6.26 5.18 -2.14
CA MET A 45 -5.59 6.44 -1.81
C MET A 45 -6.62 7.50 -1.42
N ASP A 46 -6.38 8.19 -0.30
CA ASP A 46 -7.18 9.35 0.08
C ASP A 46 -6.96 10.50 -0.92
N ASN A 47 -8.00 10.82 -1.68
CA ASN A 47 -7.97 11.89 -2.67
C ASN A 47 -7.85 13.29 -2.05
N LYS A 48 -8.03 13.46 -0.73
CA LYS A 48 -7.76 14.73 -0.06
C LYS A 48 -6.29 15.12 -0.16
N ALA A 49 -5.38 14.17 0.02
CA ALA A 49 -3.94 14.40 -0.12
C ALA A 49 -3.57 14.75 -1.57
N LEU A 50 -4.18 14.05 -2.55
CA LEU A 50 -3.96 14.30 -3.97
C LEU A 50 -4.51 15.66 -4.42
N ARG A 51 -5.72 16.03 -3.99
CA ARG A 51 -6.33 17.34 -4.29
C ARG A 51 -5.57 18.50 -3.64
N LEU A 52 -5.05 18.32 -2.41
CA LEU A 52 -4.17 19.31 -1.77
C LEU A 52 -2.84 19.47 -2.54
N ALA A 53 -2.26 18.37 -3.04
CA ALA A 53 -1.05 18.41 -3.85
C ALA A 53 -1.28 19.10 -5.22
N ALA A 54 -2.43 18.82 -5.87
CA ALA A 54 -2.82 19.45 -7.12
C ALA A 54 -3.14 20.96 -6.96
N ALA A 55 -3.80 21.36 -5.86
CA ALA A 55 -4.12 22.76 -5.57
C ALA A 55 -2.89 23.63 -5.29
N ARG A 56 -1.76 23.03 -4.86
CA ARG A 56 -0.47 23.72 -4.69
C ARG A 56 0.29 23.97 -6.01
N GLY A 57 -0.34 23.74 -7.16
CA GLY A 57 0.21 24.11 -8.47
C GLY A 57 1.40 23.26 -8.93
N SER A 58 1.70 22.14 -8.26
CA SER A 58 2.68 21.16 -8.76
C SER A 58 2.06 20.23 -9.80
N ALA A 59 1.57 20.80 -10.88
CA ALA A 59 1.15 20.07 -12.08
C ALA A 59 2.36 19.83 -12.99
N SER A 60 3.37 19.12 -12.49
CA SER A 60 4.48 18.63 -13.32
C SER A 60 5.02 17.33 -12.74
N GLY A 61 4.47 16.19 -13.19
CA GLY A 61 5.11 14.88 -13.12
C GLY A 61 5.29 14.21 -11.75
N SER A 62 4.87 14.84 -10.64
CA SER A 62 5.07 14.30 -9.27
C SER A 62 3.87 13.56 -8.68
N SER A 63 2.68 13.66 -9.27
CA SER A 63 1.48 12.93 -8.79
C SER A 63 1.56 11.41 -8.98
N LEU A 64 2.41 10.92 -9.89
CA LEU A 64 2.72 9.49 -10.06
C LEU A 64 3.72 9.01 -9.00
N ASN A 65 4.57 9.90 -8.48
CA ASN A 65 5.50 9.57 -7.40
C ASN A 65 4.80 9.50 -6.05
N TYR A 66 3.63 10.13 -5.85
CA TYR A 66 2.92 10.05 -4.56
C TYR A 66 2.47 8.64 -4.20
N GLY A 67 2.12 7.77 -5.17
CA GLY A 67 1.81 6.36 -4.89
C GLY A 67 3.05 5.54 -4.49
N LEU A 68 4.20 5.82 -5.11
CA LEU A 68 5.49 5.22 -4.78
C LEU A 68 6.10 5.80 -3.49
N GLU A 69 5.88 7.08 -3.21
CA GLU A 69 6.32 7.79 -2.01
C GLU A 69 5.43 7.46 -0.82
N MET A 70 4.13 7.17 -0.98
CA MET A 70 3.29 6.66 0.12
C MET A 70 3.75 5.27 0.60
N LYS A 71 4.29 4.43 -0.31
CA LYS A 71 5.01 3.21 0.08
C LYS A 71 6.33 3.53 0.82
N ASN A 72 6.93 4.69 0.56
CA ASN A 72 8.15 5.20 1.19
C ASN A 72 7.89 6.04 2.47
N ILE A 73 6.62 6.35 2.77
CA ILE A 73 6.16 7.02 4.01
C ILE A 73 5.66 5.99 5.04
N ALA A 74 5.56 4.71 4.66
CA ALA A 74 5.39 3.64 5.64
C ALA A 74 6.71 3.44 6.42
N THR A 75 6.73 3.82 7.70
CA THR A 75 7.83 3.51 8.60
C THR A 75 8.05 1.99 8.62
N THR A 76 9.16 1.53 8.05
CA THR A 76 9.49 0.10 8.03
C THR A 76 10.10 -0.30 9.36
N TYR A 77 9.39 -1.10 10.14
CA TYR A 77 9.91 -1.69 11.37
C TYR A 77 10.56 -3.04 11.06
N LYS A 78 11.87 -3.16 11.33
CA LYS A 78 12.54 -4.46 11.34
C LYS A 78 12.50 -5.05 12.75
N ILE A 79 11.64 -6.04 12.94
CA ILE A 79 11.48 -6.76 14.21
C ILE A 79 12.22 -8.11 14.10
N ASN A 80 13.19 -8.36 14.98
CA ASN A 80 13.81 -9.67 15.12
C ASN A 80 13.32 -10.29 16.44
N VAL A 81 12.66 -11.44 16.37
CA VAL A 81 12.25 -12.23 17.55
C VAL A 81 13.20 -13.43 17.65
N ILE A 82 13.80 -13.62 18.83
CA ILE A 82 14.73 -14.72 19.10
C ILE A 82 14.23 -15.47 20.33
N THR A 83 14.12 -16.79 20.21
CA THR A 83 13.85 -17.71 21.33
C THR A 83 15.10 -18.53 21.65
N SER A 84 15.14 -19.18 22.82
CA SER A 84 16.30 -20.02 23.20
C SER A 84 16.31 -21.37 22.47
N ASN A 85 17.49 -21.97 22.39
CA ASN A 85 17.69 -23.32 21.82
C ASN A 85 17.51 -24.45 22.84
N GLU A 86 16.94 -24.16 24.02
CA GLU A 86 16.70 -25.15 25.06
C GLU A 86 15.40 -25.92 24.83
N ARG A 87 15.35 -27.18 25.26
CA ARG A 87 14.13 -27.98 25.15
C ARG A 87 13.02 -27.37 25.99
N GLY A 88 11.89 -27.03 25.35
CA GLY A 88 10.72 -26.45 26.03
C GLY A 88 10.65 -24.92 26.00
N SER A 89 11.50 -24.25 25.22
CA SER A 89 11.52 -22.79 25.07
C SER A 89 10.43 -22.21 24.15
N GLY A 90 9.55 -23.06 23.60
CA GLY A 90 8.42 -22.66 22.77
C GLY A 90 7.22 -22.16 23.61
N THR A 91 6.30 -21.46 22.96
CA THR A 91 5.02 -21.04 23.55
C THR A 91 3.87 -21.37 22.60
N ASP A 92 2.71 -21.70 23.16
CA ASP A 92 1.42 -21.86 22.47
C ASP A 92 0.48 -20.66 22.71
N ALA A 93 0.97 -19.62 23.39
CA ALA A 93 0.21 -18.41 23.66
C ALA A 93 0.12 -17.48 22.43
N ASN A 94 -0.93 -16.67 22.37
CA ASN A 94 -1.01 -15.57 21.42
C ASN A 94 -0.01 -14.47 21.79
N VAL A 95 0.84 -14.08 20.84
CA VAL A 95 1.87 -13.05 21.02
C VAL A 95 1.53 -11.85 20.15
N TYR A 96 1.61 -10.65 20.74
CA TYR A 96 1.34 -9.38 20.08
C TYR A 96 2.52 -8.43 20.25
N ILE A 97 2.79 -7.61 19.23
CA ILE A 97 3.73 -6.49 19.30
C ILE A 97 2.92 -5.24 19.02
N ILE A 98 2.90 -4.31 19.97
CA ILE A 98 2.18 -3.04 19.87
C ILE A 98 3.24 -1.94 19.76
N ILE A 99 3.14 -1.12 18.71
CA ILE A 99 4.14 -0.08 18.42
C ILE A 99 3.50 1.29 18.64
N PHE A 100 4.06 2.06 19.57
CA PHE A 100 3.61 3.40 19.91
C PHE A 100 4.45 4.44 19.17
N GLY A 101 3.80 5.46 18.59
CA GLY A 101 4.45 6.59 17.95
C GLY A 101 3.86 7.92 18.44
N GLU A 102 4.52 9.03 18.10
CA GLU A 102 4.07 10.38 18.51
C GLU A 102 2.66 10.76 17.96
N ASN A 103 2.13 9.98 17.00
CA ASN A 103 0.82 10.18 16.36
C ASN A 103 -0.21 9.04 16.66
N ASN A 104 -0.22 8.49 17.88
CA ASN A 104 -1.02 7.34 18.35
C ASN A 104 -0.55 5.96 17.85
N ASP A 105 -1.16 4.92 18.43
CA ASP A 105 -0.76 3.51 18.39
C ASP A 105 -1.32 2.79 17.16
N THR A 106 -0.59 1.78 16.68
CA THR A 106 -1.07 0.78 15.69
C THR A 106 -0.86 -0.62 16.22
#